data_AF-A0A059BXK7-F1
#
_entry.id   AF-A0A059BXK7-F1
#
_cell.length_a   1.000
_cell.length_b   1.000
_cell.length_c   1.000
_cell.angle_alpha   90.00
_cell.angle_beta   90.00
_cell.angle_gamma   90.00
#
_symmetry.space_group_name_H-M   'P 1'
#
loop_
_entity.id
_entity.type
_entity.pdbx_description
1 polymer ?
#
loop_
_entity_poly.entity_id
_entity_poly.type
_entity_poly.pdbx_seq_one_letter_code
_entity_poly.pdbx_strand_id
1 'polypeptide(L)'
;MSSISTSQTLSAHVGTSSGGTPEFVNHGLLLWNQTRQQWIGNKKDENRPKQVLEPRLSWNATYESLLGSNKRFAQRVPLAEMVDFLVDIWEQEGMYD
;
A
#
# COMPACT_ATOMS: atom_id res chain seq x y z
N MET A 1 -23.83 9.23 -1.87
CA MET A 1 -23.86 8.49 -0.59
C MET A 1 -24.99 7.49 -0.70
N SER A 2 -24.70 6.20 -0.68
CA SER A 2 -25.74 5.17 -0.70
C SER A 2 -25.36 4.07 0.28
N SER A 3 -26.03 4.08 1.43
CA SER A 3 -26.01 3.00 2.40
C SER A 3 -26.88 1.86 1.89
N ILE A 4 -26.38 0.63 1.91
CA ILE A 4 -27.23 -0.55 1.73
C ILE A 4 -27.32 -1.25 3.08
N SER A 5 -28.51 -1.13 3.66
CA SER A 5 -29.02 -1.88 4.79
C SER A 5 -29.40 -3.29 4.32
N THR A 6 -28.99 -4.32 5.06
CA THR A 6 -29.57 -5.65 4.90
C THR A 6 -29.88 -6.22 6.27
N SER A 7 -31.07 -5.92 6.77
CA SER A 7 -31.67 -6.64 7.89
C SER A 7 -32.51 -7.80 7.37
N GLN A 8 -32.22 -8.99 7.90
CA GLN A 8 -33.16 -10.08 8.24
C GLN A 8 -33.95 -10.76 7.10
N THR A 9 -33.57 -12.00 6.78
CA THR A 9 -34.46 -12.98 6.14
C THR A 9 -35.21 -13.77 7.22
N LEU A 10 -36.51 -13.52 7.36
CA LEU A 10 -37.45 -14.36 8.11
C LEU A 10 -37.65 -15.69 7.38
N SER A 11 -37.37 -16.81 8.04
CA SER A 11 -37.97 -18.09 7.65
C SER A 11 -38.21 -18.93 8.90
N ALA A 12 -39.48 -19.02 9.30
CA ALA A 12 -39.93 -19.86 10.38
C ALA A 12 -40.27 -21.24 9.82
N HIS A 13 -39.48 -22.27 10.17
CA HIS A 13 -39.99 -23.63 10.32
C HIS A 13 -39.22 -24.39 11.42
N VAL A 14 -40.02 -24.87 12.38
CA VAL A 14 -39.83 -25.91 13.40
C VAL A 14 -38.52 -26.72 13.38
N GLY A 15 -37.86 -26.83 14.54
CA GLY A 15 -37.12 -28.04 14.95
C GLY A 15 -35.71 -27.84 15.51
N THR A 16 -35.60 -27.91 16.85
CA THR A 16 -34.48 -28.43 17.66
C THR A 16 -33.10 -28.60 16.99
N SER A 17 -32.14 -27.73 17.34
CA SER A 17 -30.81 -28.13 17.88
C SER A 17 -29.95 -26.90 18.18
N SER A 18 -29.55 -26.78 19.45
CA SER A 18 -28.59 -25.81 19.97
C SER A 18 -27.19 -26.13 19.45
N GLY A 19 -26.87 -25.66 18.25
CA GLY A 19 -25.57 -25.94 17.62
C GLY A 19 -25.31 -25.07 16.41
N GLY A 20 -25.39 -23.75 16.57
CA GLY A 20 -24.98 -22.82 15.52
C GLY A 20 -23.48 -23.00 15.24
N THR A 21 -23.13 -23.36 14.01
CA THR A 21 -21.73 -23.44 13.57
C THR A 21 -21.09 -22.07 13.76
N PRO A 22 -19.88 -21.97 14.36
CA PRO A 22 -19.21 -20.68 14.49
C PRO A 22 -19.00 -20.09 13.10
N GLU A 23 -19.41 -18.83 12.94
CA GLU A 23 -19.22 -18.09 11.69
C GLU A 23 -17.73 -18.07 11.33
N PHE A 24 -17.42 -18.33 10.06
CA PHE A 24 -16.03 -18.31 9.60
C PHE A 24 -15.48 -16.89 9.64
N VAL A 25 -14.40 -16.69 10.41
CA VAL A 25 -13.69 -15.41 10.50
C VAL A 25 -12.39 -15.48 9.69
N ASN A 26 -12.27 -14.61 8.68
CA ASN A 26 -11.03 -14.47 7.93
C ASN A 26 -10.02 -13.58 8.67
N HIS A 27 -9.20 -14.20 9.51
CA HIS A 27 -8.19 -13.52 10.33
C HIS A 27 -7.11 -12.83 9.48
N GLY A 28 -6.77 -13.39 8.30
CA GLY A 28 -5.79 -12.79 7.39
C GLY A 28 -6.27 -11.48 6.79
N LEU A 29 -7.54 -11.41 6.38
CA LEU A 29 -8.16 -10.18 5.86
C LEU A 29 -8.22 -9.10 6.94
N LEU A 30 -8.54 -9.48 8.19
CA LEU A 30 -8.56 -8.55 9.32
C LEU A 30 -7.17 -7.95 9.57
N LEU A 31 -6.13 -8.79 9.60
CA LEU A 31 -4.75 -8.34 9.81
C LEU A 31 -4.25 -7.45 8.68
N TRP A 32 -4.57 -7.79 7.43
CA TRP A 32 -4.22 -6.96 6.26
C TRP A 32 -4.89 -5.59 6.33
N ASN A 33 -6.18 -5.54 6.64
CA ASN A 33 -6.91 -4.28 6.78
C ASN A 33 -6.33 -3.40 7.90
N GLN A 34 -6.04 -3.99 9.07
CA GLN A 34 -5.41 -3.27 10.18
C GLN A 34 -4.03 -2.72 9.79
N THR A 35 -3.20 -3.55 9.16
CA THR A 35 -1.88 -3.14 8.68
C THR A 35 -2.02 -2.00 7.69
N ARG A 36 -2.86 -2.14 6.65
CA ARG A 36 -3.10 -1.10 5.65
C ARG A 36 -3.54 0.23 6.26
N GLN A 37 -4.42 0.21 7.26
CA GLN A 37 -4.86 1.43 7.95
C GLN A 37 -3.70 2.12 8.68
N GLN A 38 -2.76 1.39 9.26
CA GLN A 38 -1.55 1.97 9.87
C GLN A 38 -0.64 2.64 8.83
N TRP A 39 -0.56 2.08 7.62
CA TRP A 39 0.21 2.67 6.51
C TRP A 39 -0.46 3.93 5.94
N ILE A 40 -1.80 3.94 5.84
CA ILE A 40 -2.56 5.09 5.34
C ILE A 40 -2.75 6.18 6.41
N GLY A 41 -2.77 5.82 7.69
CA GLY A 41 -3.07 6.72 8.82
C GLY A 41 -2.02 7.80 9.11
N ASN A 42 -0.86 7.76 8.45
CA ASN A 42 0.23 8.72 8.63
C ASN A 42 0.26 9.86 7.59
N LYS A 43 -0.88 10.24 7.00
CA LYS A 43 -0.98 11.41 6.08
C LYS A 43 -0.73 12.79 6.73
N LYS A 44 -0.11 12.86 7.92
CA LYS A 44 0.14 14.15 8.61
C LYS A 44 1.19 15.05 7.95
N ASP A 45 1.76 14.66 6.82
CA ASP A 45 2.70 15.50 6.07
C ASP A 45 2.08 16.18 4.83
N GLU A 46 0.75 16.23 4.69
CA GLU A 46 0.10 16.99 3.58
C GLU A 46 0.42 18.50 3.62
N ASN A 47 0.85 19.02 4.77
CA ASN A 47 1.25 20.43 4.97
C ASN A 47 2.73 20.61 5.30
N ARG A 48 3.60 19.61 5.08
CA ARG A 48 5.03 19.90 5.14
C ARG A 48 5.40 20.57 3.81
N PRO A 49 5.92 21.81 3.81
CA PRO A 49 6.50 22.35 2.58
C PRO A 49 7.45 21.30 2.03
N LYS A 50 7.47 21.11 0.70
CA LYS A 50 8.51 20.34 0.01
C LYS A 50 9.84 20.98 0.41
N GLN A 51 10.39 20.55 1.55
CA GLN A 51 11.75 20.87 1.90
C GLN A 51 12.52 20.31 0.72
N VAL A 52 13.27 21.19 0.03
CA VAL A 52 14.23 20.80 -0.98
C VAL A 52 15.29 20.00 -0.21
N LEU A 53 14.95 18.75 0.07
CA LEU A 53 15.86 17.76 0.60
C LEU A 53 16.82 17.49 -0.54
N GLU A 54 18.12 17.57 -0.24
CA GLU A 54 19.13 17.16 -1.19
C GLU A 54 18.80 15.74 -1.69
N PRO A 55 18.86 15.51 -3.01
CA PRO A 55 18.66 14.18 -3.58
C PRO A 55 19.55 13.17 -2.86
N ARG A 56 18.94 12.07 -2.40
CA ARG A 56 19.66 10.95 -1.78
C ARG A 56 20.30 10.05 -2.82
N LEU A 57 19.72 10.02 -4.00
CA LEU A 57 20.25 9.38 -5.19
C LEU A 57 21.24 10.33 -5.87
N SER A 58 22.38 9.76 -6.27
CA SER A 58 23.32 10.48 -7.12
C SER A 58 22.67 10.76 -8.47
N TRP A 59 22.84 11.97 -9.00
CA TRP A 59 22.43 12.33 -10.36
C TRP A 59 23.06 11.42 -11.43
N ASN A 60 24.23 10.83 -11.12
CA ASN A 60 24.95 9.94 -12.02
C ASN A 60 24.75 8.46 -11.66
N ALA A 61 23.69 8.14 -10.92
CA ALA A 61 23.36 6.77 -10.60
C ALA A 61 22.81 6.06 -11.84
N THR A 62 23.17 4.78 -12.01
CA THR A 62 22.59 3.91 -13.04
C THR A 62 21.62 2.92 -12.40
N TYR A 63 20.71 2.36 -13.20
CA TYR A 63 19.78 1.32 -12.75
C TYR A 63 20.53 0.17 -12.06
N GLU A 64 21.58 -0.34 -12.71
CA GLU A 64 22.42 -1.41 -12.16
C GLU A 64 23.09 -1.02 -10.83
N SER A 65 23.56 0.23 -10.71
CA SER A 65 24.20 0.69 -9.47
C SER A 65 23.24 0.80 -8.29
N LEU A 66 21.95 1.06 -8.53
CA LEU A 66 20.96 1.24 -7.47
C LEU A 66 20.14 -0.01 -7.19
N LEU A 67 19.81 -0.78 -8.23
CA LEU A 67 18.85 -1.88 -8.19
C LEU A 67 19.47 -3.23 -8.60
N GLY A 68 20.74 -3.27 -9.02
CA GLY A 68 21.47 -4.52 -9.29
C GLY A 68 21.76 -5.35 -8.02
N SER A 69 21.43 -4.85 -6.83
CA SER A 69 21.55 -5.61 -5.58
C SER A 69 20.38 -5.35 -4.63
N ASN A 70 20.04 -6.34 -3.80
CA ASN A 70 19.03 -6.21 -2.74
C ASN A 70 19.56 -5.58 -1.44
N LYS A 71 20.73 -4.92 -1.49
CA LYS A 71 21.28 -4.22 -0.32
C LYS A 71 20.43 -2.98 -0.01
N ARG A 72 20.23 -2.70 1.27
CA ARG A 72 19.50 -1.49 1.69
C ARG A 72 20.29 -0.23 1.34
N PHE A 73 19.60 0.82 0.93
CA PHE A 73 20.19 2.15 0.78
C PHE A 73 20.77 2.65 2.11
N ALA A 74 21.88 3.39 2.03
CA ALA A 74 22.52 4.00 3.20
C ALA A 74 21.59 4.97 3.94
N GLN A 75 20.66 5.60 3.20
CA GLN A 75 19.65 6.49 3.73
C GLN A 75 18.28 6.17 3.09
N ARG A 76 17.17 6.46 3.78
CA ARG A 76 15.82 6.17 3.27
C ARG A 76 15.50 7.00 2.03
N VAL A 77 15.44 6.43 0.84
CA VAL A 77 15.09 7.21 -0.37
C VAL A 77 13.58 7.53 -0.34
N PRO A 78 13.16 8.81 -0.45
CA PRO A 78 11.77 9.17 -0.68
C PRO A 78 11.21 8.47 -1.91
N LEU A 79 9.96 7.98 -1.82
CA LEU A 79 9.37 7.25 -2.94
C LEU A 79 9.31 8.09 -4.23
N ALA A 80 8.96 9.37 -4.11
CA ALA A 80 8.90 10.28 -5.27
C ALA A 80 10.24 10.34 -6.00
N GLU A 81 11.35 10.44 -5.27
CA GLU A 81 12.69 10.50 -5.85
C GLU A 81 13.07 9.21 -6.62
N MET A 82 12.67 8.04 -6.10
CA MET A 82 12.88 6.77 -6.81
C MET A 82 12.02 6.68 -8.07
N VAL A 83 10.79 7.21 -8.04
CA VAL A 83 9.91 7.24 -9.22
C VAL A 83 10.48 8.16 -10.29
N ASP A 84 10.90 9.37 -9.91
CA ASP A 84 11.50 10.34 -10.83
C ASP A 84 12.74 9.73 -11.51
N PHE A 85 13.64 9.10 -10.74
CA PHE A 85 14.82 8.40 -11.27
C PHE A 85 14.46 7.28 -12.28
N LEU A 86 13.44 6.47 -11.99
CA LEU A 86 13.04 5.38 -12.89
C LEU A 86 12.43 5.89 -14.20
N VAL A 87 11.65 6.98 -14.12
CA VAL A 87 11.09 7.63 -15.31
C VAL A 87 12.22 8.13 -16.21
N ASP A 88 13.22 8.82 -15.66
CA ASP A 88 14.37 9.33 -16.42
C ASP A 88 15.12 8.19 -17.16
N ILE A 89 15.32 7.04 -16.50
CA ILE A 89 15.98 5.88 -17.10
C ILE A 89 15.14 5.29 -18.24
N TRP A 90 13.82 5.13 -18.03
CA TRP A 90 12.94 4.55 -19.05
C TRP A 90 12.82 5.44 -20.29
N GLU A 91 12.78 6.77 -20.10
CA GLU A 91 12.81 7.73 -21.21
C GLU A 91 14.13 7.66 -21.97
N GLN A 92 15.28 7.56 -21.27
CA GLN A 92 16.59 7.41 -21.92
C GLN A 92 16.73 6.12 -22.73
N GLU A 93 16.09 5.04 -22.30
CA GLU A 93 16.12 3.74 -22.99
C GLU A 93 15.05 3.63 -24.11
N GLY A 94 14.21 4.65 -24.31
CA GLY A 94 13.18 4.66 -25.36
C GLY A 94 12.05 3.66 -25.12
N MET A 95 11.74 3.33 -23.86
CA MET A 95 10.68 2.36 -23.50
C MET A 95 9.25 2.85 -23.86
N TYR A 96 9.11 4.12 -24.23
CA TYR A 96 7.84 4.77 -24.55
C TYR A 96 7.71 5.21 -26.02
N ASP A 97 8.68 4.88 -26.88
CA ASP A 97 8.71 5.22 -28.32
C ASP A 97 8.13 4.11 -29.23
#